data_AF-A0A1G8LV90-F1
#
_entry.id   AF-A0A1G8LV90-F1
#
_cell.length_a   1.000
_cell.length_b   1.000
_cell.length_c   1.000
_cell.angle_alpha   90.00
_cell.angle_beta   90.00
_cell.angle_gamma   90.00
#
_symmetry.space_group_name_H-M   'P 1'
#
loop_
_entity.id
_entity.type
_entity.pdbx_description
1 polymer ?
#
loop_
_entity_poly.entity_id
_entity_poly.type
_entity_poly.pdbx_seq_one_letter_code
_entity_poly.pdbx_strand_id
1 'polypeptide(L)'
;MAVPVSVEHFDAARLQPGLDDAFAQVAGRFKRREVRLRARSCVQGMLSGLERKNGWTLAEYAGERTPDGMQRLFNAAVWDEHGVRDDIRTYVLGHLGDPGGVLIGDDTGFVKAGTRSAGVQRQYTGTAGKITNCQIGVYLAYASPRGRALIDRDLYLPRESWIADADRCAAAKIGPEVGFRTKPQLLQAMIERALAAGVPFAWVTADEAYGDNGPLRRFLEDERLGYVMAVSRDHQISTAAGKVRADVMATRVPRTGWQRLSCGAGSKGERWYDWALVATAASTHRLLIRRSISRPSELAFYLASSPRPAALRELVRVAGTRWAVEECFQAGKNEAALDHYQVRLYRAWYRYSTIAMLALAFLAVTRAGQFPPGGPPDGPATGGEAITAAPPAATHGDHVIALSANEIRRLFALLTRPSIDHAHVQHWSAWRLRHQTRARRCHYQRRRLRDH
;
A
#
# COMPACT_ATOMS: atom_id res chain seq x y z
N MET A 1 -23.72 2.74 21.24
CA MET A 1 -23.40 2.70 19.80
C MET A 1 -22.82 4.05 19.42
N ALA A 2 -21.57 4.11 18.99
CA ALA A 2 -21.01 5.35 18.44
C ALA A 2 -21.66 5.58 17.07
N VAL A 3 -22.36 6.71 16.92
CA VAL A 3 -22.94 7.13 15.64
C VAL A 3 -21.78 7.50 14.71
N PRO A 4 -21.69 6.95 13.47
CA PRO A 4 -20.69 7.40 12.51
C PRO A 4 -20.86 8.91 12.27
N VAL A 5 -19.77 9.64 12.34
CA VAL A 5 -19.74 11.09 12.10
C VAL A 5 -20.24 11.35 10.67
N SER A 6 -21.44 11.93 10.54
CA SER A 6 -21.98 12.40 9.26
C SER A 6 -21.18 13.60 8.75
N VAL A 7 -21.33 13.98 7.48
CA VAL A 7 -20.69 15.19 6.91
C VAL A 7 -20.99 16.44 7.76
N GLU A 8 -22.16 16.49 8.41
CA GLU A 8 -22.59 17.59 9.28
C GLU A 8 -21.77 17.70 10.58
N HIS A 9 -21.12 16.62 10.99
CA HIS A 9 -20.24 16.58 12.17
C HIS A 9 -18.75 16.50 11.80
N PHE A 10 -18.43 16.49 10.50
CA PHE A 10 -17.05 16.53 10.04
C PHE A 10 -16.50 17.95 10.19
N ASP A 11 -15.66 18.14 11.21
CA ASP A 11 -14.98 19.41 11.42
C ASP A 11 -13.88 19.63 10.38
N ALA A 12 -14.28 20.22 9.25
CA ALA A 12 -13.37 20.60 8.18
C ALA A 12 -12.25 21.55 8.65
N ALA A 13 -12.44 22.28 9.75
CA ALA A 13 -11.39 23.13 10.31
C ALA A 13 -10.19 22.31 10.80
N ARG A 14 -10.35 20.99 11.04
CA ARG A 14 -9.27 20.09 11.47
C ARG A 14 -8.42 19.54 10.32
N LEU A 15 -8.84 19.70 9.06
CA LEU A 15 -8.11 19.16 7.91
C LEU A 15 -6.72 19.80 7.74
N GLN A 16 -6.65 21.13 7.86
CA GLN A 16 -5.39 21.86 7.69
C GLN A 16 -4.44 21.63 8.88
N PRO A 17 -4.88 21.75 10.16
CA PRO A 17 -4.09 21.35 11.32
C PRO A 17 -3.66 19.88 11.31
N GLY A 18 -4.54 18.96 10.91
CA GLY A 18 -4.18 17.54 10.85
C GLY A 18 -3.07 17.24 9.83
N LEU A 19 -3.05 17.97 8.69
CA LEU A 19 -1.93 17.88 7.77
C LEU A 19 -0.65 18.51 8.36
N ASP A 20 -0.79 19.60 9.12
CA ASP A 20 0.34 20.23 9.81
C ASP A 20 0.95 19.30 10.85
N ASP A 21 0.14 18.58 11.62
CA ASP A 21 0.58 17.57 12.58
C ASP A 21 1.30 16.42 11.87
N ALA A 22 0.70 15.87 10.81
CA ALA A 22 1.31 14.81 10.00
C ALA A 22 2.65 15.27 9.41
N PHE A 23 2.73 16.50 8.91
CA PHE A 23 3.95 17.04 8.32
C PHE A 23 5.00 17.39 9.38
N ALA A 24 4.59 17.84 10.57
CA ALA A 24 5.50 18.13 11.68
C ALA A 24 6.33 16.91 12.07
N GLN A 25 5.74 15.71 12.02
CA GLN A 25 6.45 14.44 12.28
C GLN A 25 7.67 14.25 11.39
N VAL A 26 7.58 14.64 10.11
CA VAL A 26 8.66 14.44 9.12
C VAL A 26 9.51 15.69 8.92
N ALA A 27 9.07 16.84 9.43
CA ALA A 27 9.65 18.14 9.11
C ALA A 27 11.16 18.18 9.42
N GLY A 28 11.58 17.57 10.53
CA GLY A 28 12.99 17.49 10.97
C GLY A 28 13.94 16.89 9.94
N ARG A 29 13.44 16.05 9.02
CA ARG A 29 14.25 15.40 7.97
C ARG A 29 14.62 16.34 6.82
N PHE A 30 14.00 17.51 6.75
CA PHE A 30 14.22 18.52 5.72
C PHE A 30 15.02 19.71 6.26
N LYS A 31 16.35 19.57 6.38
CA LYS A 31 17.22 20.60 7.01
C LYS A 31 17.01 22.02 6.46
N ARG A 32 16.89 22.17 5.14
CA ARG A 32 16.69 23.47 4.47
C ARG A 32 15.21 23.88 4.47
N ARG A 33 14.91 25.09 4.93
CA ARG A 33 13.53 25.63 5.06
C ARG A 33 12.75 25.55 3.75
N GLU A 34 13.36 25.95 2.65
CA GLU A 34 12.75 25.93 1.31
C GLU A 34 12.47 24.51 0.80
N VAL A 35 13.26 23.51 1.19
CA VAL A 35 12.99 22.10 0.82
C VAL A 35 11.80 21.60 1.65
N ARG A 36 11.77 21.95 2.93
CA ARG A 36 10.69 21.61 3.86
C ARG A 36 9.34 22.18 3.43
N LEU A 37 9.28 23.48 3.16
CA LEU A 37 8.07 24.14 2.68
C LEU A 37 7.59 23.52 1.36
N ARG A 38 8.51 23.27 0.43
CA ARG A 38 8.19 22.62 -0.84
C ARG A 38 7.68 21.19 -0.66
N ALA A 39 8.26 20.41 0.24
CA ALA A 39 7.77 19.08 0.55
C ALA A 39 6.34 19.14 1.12
N ARG A 40 6.03 20.09 1.99
CA ARG A 40 4.67 20.30 2.51
C ARG A 40 3.69 20.68 1.39
N SER A 41 4.04 21.64 0.54
CA SER A 41 3.23 22.01 -0.63
C SER A 41 3.07 20.85 -1.62
N CYS A 42 4.07 19.97 -1.72
CA CYS A 42 3.99 18.77 -2.53
C CYS A 42 2.94 17.78 -1.99
N VAL A 43 2.90 17.56 -0.67
CA VAL A 43 1.87 16.73 -0.03
C VAL A 43 0.47 17.33 -0.27
N GLN A 44 0.30 18.64 -0.08
CA GLN A 44 -0.97 19.33 -0.40
C GLN A 44 -1.36 19.14 -1.88
N GLY A 45 -0.40 19.29 -2.79
CA GLY A 45 -0.61 19.08 -4.21
C GLY A 45 -0.98 17.64 -4.55
N MET A 46 -0.43 16.64 -3.86
CA MET A 46 -0.82 15.24 -4.02
C MET A 46 -2.26 14.96 -3.57
N LEU A 47 -2.71 15.65 -2.51
CA LEU A 47 -4.08 15.56 -1.99
C LEU A 47 -5.09 16.42 -2.77
N SER A 48 -4.63 17.30 -3.67
CA SER A 48 -5.50 18.20 -4.42
C SER A 48 -6.36 17.50 -5.50
N GLY A 49 -7.29 18.26 -6.08
CA GLY A 49 -8.10 17.86 -7.24
C GLY A 49 -7.40 17.96 -8.60
N LEU A 50 -6.06 18.08 -8.64
CA LEU A 50 -5.31 18.13 -9.89
C LEU A 50 -5.44 16.80 -10.65
N GLU A 51 -5.74 16.89 -11.95
CA GLU A 51 -5.90 15.73 -12.84
C GLU A 51 -4.66 14.82 -12.85
N ARG A 52 -3.46 15.41 -12.94
CA ARG A 52 -2.19 14.67 -12.91
C ARG A 52 -1.14 15.35 -12.06
N LYS A 53 -0.69 14.65 -11.01
CA LYS A 53 0.26 15.15 -9.98
C LYS A 53 1.72 14.86 -10.34
N ASN A 54 2.11 15.31 -11.53
CA ASN A 54 3.50 15.29 -11.99
C ASN A 54 4.26 16.53 -11.48
N GLY A 55 5.58 16.58 -11.70
CA GLY A 55 6.44 17.64 -11.15
C GLY A 55 6.09 19.06 -11.62
N TRP A 56 5.48 19.25 -12.79
CA TRP A 56 5.09 20.58 -13.27
C TRP A 56 3.79 21.04 -12.61
N THR A 57 2.79 20.16 -12.61
CA THR A 57 1.49 20.44 -12.02
C THR A 57 1.62 20.66 -10.50
N LEU A 58 2.50 19.91 -9.83
CA LEU A 58 2.80 20.10 -8.42
C LEU A 58 3.56 21.43 -8.16
N ALA A 59 4.46 21.83 -9.06
CA ALA A 59 5.16 23.12 -8.94
C ALA A 59 4.20 24.31 -9.14
N GLU A 60 3.33 24.24 -10.14
CA GLU A 60 2.27 25.23 -10.37
C GLU A 60 1.36 25.35 -9.16
N TYR A 61 0.88 24.22 -8.62
CA TYR A 61 0.06 24.19 -7.42
C TYR A 61 0.77 24.80 -6.21
N ALA A 62 2.07 24.56 -6.07
CA ALA A 62 2.90 25.12 -5.00
C ALA A 62 3.22 26.62 -5.18
N GLY A 63 2.72 27.27 -6.24
CA GLY A 63 2.99 28.68 -6.53
C GLY A 63 4.39 28.94 -7.09
N GLU A 64 5.11 27.91 -7.55
CA GLU A 64 6.45 28.09 -8.12
C GLU A 64 6.38 28.61 -9.57
N ARG A 65 7.31 29.49 -9.94
CA ARG A 65 7.40 30.02 -11.32
C ARG A 65 7.93 29.00 -12.33
N THR A 66 8.58 27.94 -11.88
CA THR A 66 9.26 26.96 -12.73
C THR A 66 9.18 25.58 -12.10
N PRO A 67 9.26 24.49 -12.87
CA PRO A 67 9.24 23.14 -12.30
C PRO A 67 10.53 22.76 -11.55
N ASP A 68 11.57 23.57 -11.62
CA ASP A 68 12.93 23.23 -11.18
C ASP A 68 13.02 22.96 -9.68
N GLY A 69 12.27 23.70 -8.86
CA GLY A 69 12.21 23.49 -7.42
C GLY A 69 11.64 22.11 -7.08
N MET A 70 10.47 21.79 -7.63
CA MET A 70 9.83 20.48 -7.48
C MET A 70 10.68 19.33 -8.04
N GLN A 71 11.34 19.52 -9.19
CA GLN A 71 12.27 18.52 -9.71
C GLN A 71 13.48 18.34 -8.79
N ARG A 72 14.03 19.43 -8.25
CA ARG A 72 15.14 19.39 -7.31
C ARG A 72 14.76 18.67 -6.03
N LEU A 73 13.54 18.86 -5.51
CA LEU A 73 13.04 18.15 -4.31
C LEU A 73 13.29 16.65 -4.39
N PHE A 74 12.95 16.03 -5.53
CA PHE A 74 13.11 14.60 -5.73
C PHE A 74 14.51 14.22 -6.20
N ASN A 75 15.06 14.94 -7.17
CA ASN A 75 16.28 14.49 -7.85
C ASN A 75 17.59 14.84 -7.12
N ALA A 76 17.64 15.96 -6.40
CA ALA A 76 18.93 16.54 -5.98
C ALA A 76 18.96 17.22 -4.60
N ALA A 77 17.82 17.60 -4.03
CA ALA A 77 17.78 18.15 -2.67
C ALA A 77 18.34 17.12 -1.67
N VAL A 78 18.88 17.57 -0.54
CA VAL A 78 19.40 16.67 0.50
C VAL A 78 18.38 16.63 1.64
N TRP A 79 17.75 15.49 1.80
CA TRP A 79 16.86 15.13 2.91
C TRP A 79 16.84 13.61 3.05
N ASP A 80 16.50 13.13 4.24
CA ASP A 80 16.60 11.73 4.63
C ASP A 80 15.29 10.98 4.33
N GLU A 81 15.17 10.40 3.14
CA GLU A 81 13.95 9.69 2.73
C GLU A 81 13.65 8.44 3.56
N HIS A 82 14.66 7.78 4.13
CA HIS A 82 14.48 6.62 5.00
C HIS A 82 14.01 7.06 6.39
N GLY A 83 14.58 8.13 6.94
CA GLY A 83 14.08 8.75 8.15
C GLY A 83 12.66 9.29 8.01
N VAL A 84 12.28 9.89 6.88
CA VAL A 84 10.88 10.29 6.63
C VAL A 84 9.96 9.06 6.63
N ARG A 85 10.38 7.93 6.04
CA ARG A 85 9.61 6.67 6.13
C ARG A 85 9.44 6.23 7.59
N ASP A 86 10.52 6.29 8.37
CA ASP A 86 10.46 5.89 9.78
C ASP A 86 9.54 6.81 10.59
N ASP A 87 9.56 8.12 10.33
CA ASP A 87 8.66 9.09 10.95
C ASP A 87 7.19 8.87 10.51
N ILE A 88 6.94 8.52 9.23
CA ILE A 88 5.59 8.12 8.75
C ILE A 88 5.11 6.88 9.50
N ARG A 89 5.98 5.87 9.68
CA ARG A 89 5.65 4.67 10.45
C ARG A 89 5.28 5.05 11.89
N THR A 90 6.06 5.90 12.55
CA THR A 90 5.73 6.41 13.90
C THR A 90 4.38 7.12 13.93
N TYR A 91 4.12 8.02 12.98
CA TYR A 91 2.84 8.72 12.87
C TYR A 91 1.66 7.75 12.71
N VAL A 92 1.78 6.77 11.82
CA VAL A 92 0.76 5.74 11.60
C VAL A 92 0.51 4.95 12.89
N LEU A 93 1.56 4.52 13.59
CA LEU A 93 1.43 3.68 14.78
C LEU A 93 0.89 4.44 15.99
N GLY A 94 1.16 5.74 16.11
CA GLY A 94 0.55 6.58 17.13
C GLY A 94 -0.98 6.61 17.07
N HIS A 95 -1.56 6.36 15.89
CA HIS A 95 -3.01 6.39 15.66
C HIS A 95 -3.60 4.99 15.47
N LEU A 96 -2.94 4.14 14.68
CA LEU A 96 -3.47 2.83 14.26
C LEU A 96 -2.82 1.65 15.01
N GLY A 97 -1.71 1.87 15.73
CA GLY A 97 -0.85 0.81 16.26
C GLY A 97 -1.51 0.00 17.37
N ASP A 98 -1.64 -1.31 17.17
CA ASP A 98 -2.39 -2.28 17.97
C ASP A 98 -1.57 -3.56 18.20
N PRO A 99 -1.58 -4.17 19.41
CA PRO A 99 -0.89 -5.44 19.66
C PRO A 99 -1.33 -6.58 18.74
N GLY A 100 -2.59 -6.59 18.30
CA GLY A 100 -3.14 -7.56 17.35
C GLY A 100 -2.94 -7.18 15.87
N GLY A 101 -2.14 -6.14 15.60
CA GLY A 101 -1.85 -5.64 14.27
C GLY A 101 -1.28 -6.70 13.34
N VAL A 102 -1.47 -6.49 12.04
CA VAL A 102 -1.02 -7.39 10.97
C VAL A 102 -0.12 -6.62 10.02
N LEU A 103 1.09 -7.16 9.80
CA LEU A 103 1.96 -6.72 8.72
C LEU A 103 1.59 -7.46 7.43
N ILE A 104 1.43 -6.71 6.34
CA ILE A 104 1.01 -7.25 5.06
C ILE A 104 2.06 -6.89 4.01
N GLY A 105 2.71 -7.91 3.44
CA GLY A 105 3.65 -7.76 2.33
C GLY A 105 2.98 -7.95 0.99
N ASP A 106 3.19 -7.02 0.07
CA ASP A 106 2.74 -7.14 -1.32
C ASP A 106 3.56 -6.23 -2.24
N ASP A 107 3.46 -6.43 -3.55
CA ASP A 107 4.07 -5.55 -4.54
C ASP A 107 3.08 -4.96 -5.53
N THR A 108 3.43 -3.78 -6.05
CA THR A 108 2.62 -3.11 -7.06
C THR A 108 3.49 -2.56 -8.17
N GLY A 109 2.94 -2.61 -9.39
CA GLY A 109 3.65 -2.17 -10.58
C GLY A 109 3.25 -0.78 -11.04
N PHE A 110 4.22 -0.06 -11.57
CA PHE A 110 4.09 1.29 -12.12
C PHE A 110 4.47 1.28 -13.59
N VAL A 111 3.48 1.38 -14.48
CA VAL A 111 3.70 1.33 -15.94
C VAL A 111 4.54 2.51 -16.41
N LYS A 112 5.52 2.23 -17.27
CA LYS A 112 6.43 3.23 -17.85
C LYS A 112 6.61 3.01 -19.36
N ALA A 113 6.84 4.09 -20.10
CA ALA A 113 7.01 4.03 -21.56
C ALA A 113 8.49 4.00 -22.02
N GLY A 114 9.47 4.12 -21.11
CA GLY A 114 10.90 4.18 -21.46
C GLY A 114 11.77 3.24 -20.63
N THR A 115 13.06 3.18 -20.97
CA THR A 115 14.04 2.23 -20.40
C THR A 115 14.96 2.83 -19.33
N ARG A 116 14.87 4.13 -19.08
CA ARG A 116 15.83 4.89 -18.24
C ARG A 116 15.43 5.06 -16.77
N SER A 117 14.22 4.67 -16.37
CA SER A 117 13.80 4.76 -14.96
C SER A 117 14.36 3.57 -14.17
N ALA A 118 14.97 3.81 -13.01
CA ALA A 118 15.53 2.77 -12.14
C ALA A 118 14.60 1.55 -11.99
N GLY A 119 15.11 0.34 -12.22
CA GLY A 119 14.34 -0.91 -12.10
C GLY A 119 13.28 -1.15 -13.17
N VAL A 120 13.16 -0.30 -14.20
CA VAL A 120 12.17 -0.49 -15.27
C VAL A 120 12.58 -1.63 -16.21
N GLN A 121 11.65 -2.56 -16.45
CA GLN A 121 11.77 -3.58 -17.48
C GLN A 121 10.40 -4.11 -17.90
N ARG A 122 10.34 -4.91 -18.97
CA ARG A 122 9.18 -5.73 -19.28
C ARG A 122 9.08 -6.87 -18.27
N GLN A 123 8.08 -6.79 -17.39
CA GLN A 123 7.82 -7.79 -16.37
C GLN A 123 6.32 -7.88 -16.10
N TYR A 124 5.88 -9.00 -15.54
CA TYR A 124 4.49 -9.15 -15.13
C TYR A 124 4.17 -8.16 -14.02
N THR A 125 3.05 -7.46 -14.15
CA THR A 125 2.49 -6.60 -13.10
C THR A 125 1.02 -6.91 -12.97
N GLY A 126 0.60 -7.23 -11.74
CA GLY A 126 -0.82 -7.45 -11.43
C GLY A 126 -1.68 -6.24 -11.77
N THR A 127 -1.13 -5.02 -11.68
CA THR A 127 -1.86 -3.78 -12.01
C THR A 127 -2.28 -3.70 -13.49
N ALA A 128 -1.49 -4.25 -14.41
CA ALA A 128 -1.84 -4.24 -15.84
C ALA A 128 -2.41 -5.58 -16.33
N GLY A 129 -2.41 -6.63 -15.48
CA GLY A 129 -2.82 -7.98 -15.83
C GLY A 129 -1.97 -8.65 -16.92
N LYS A 130 -0.79 -8.08 -17.25
CA LYS A 130 0.05 -8.52 -18.37
C LYS A 130 1.51 -8.16 -18.18
N ILE A 131 2.37 -8.79 -18.99
CA ILE A 131 3.77 -8.38 -19.13
C ILE A 131 3.81 -7.04 -19.86
N THR A 132 4.26 -6.01 -19.15
CA THR A 132 4.45 -4.68 -19.71
C THR A 132 5.66 -4.01 -19.10
N ASN A 133 6.13 -2.94 -19.72
CA ASN A 133 7.26 -2.17 -19.19
C ASN A 133 6.82 -1.42 -17.94
N CYS A 134 7.38 -1.78 -16.78
CA CYS A 134 7.02 -1.21 -15.50
C CYS A 134 8.17 -1.28 -14.49
N GLN A 135 8.07 -0.47 -13.43
CA GLN A 135 8.82 -0.62 -12.19
C GLN A 135 7.96 -1.41 -11.20
N ILE A 136 8.56 -2.19 -10.31
CA ILE A 136 7.85 -2.89 -9.24
C ILE A 136 8.34 -2.37 -7.89
N GLY A 137 7.42 -1.86 -7.08
CA GLY A 137 7.70 -1.52 -5.68
C GLY A 137 7.11 -2.58 -4.75
N VAL A 138 7.92 -3.08 -3.84
CA VAL A 138 7.48 -3.91 -2.70
C VAL A 138 7.11 -2.96 -1.56
N TYR A 139 5.97 -3.19 -0.93
CA TYR A 139 5.45 -2.36 0.15
C TYR A 139 5.09 -3.21 1.37
N LEU A 140 5.22 -2.61 2.54
CA LEU A 140 4.74 -3.17 3.79
C LEU A 140 3.57 -2.31 4.27
N ALA A 141 2.39 -2.91 4.32
CA ALA A 141 1.23 -2.30 4.93
C ALA A 141 1.09 -2.75 6.39
N TYR A 142 0.50 -1.88 7.20
CA TYR A 142 0.09 -2.14 8.56
C TYR A 142 -1.44 -2.08 8.61
N ALA A 143 -2.08 -3.07 9.22
CA ALA A 143 -3.52 -3.08 9.42
C ALA A 143 -3.88 -3.46 10.85
N SER A 144 -4.90 -2.80 11.38
CA SER A 144 -5.50 -3.07 12.69
C SER A 144 -7.00 -2.73 12.65
N PRO A 145 -7.76 -3.01 13.73
CA PRO A 145 -9.15 -2.55 13.84
C PRO A 145 -9.32 -1.03 13.72
N ARG A 146 -8.24 -0.23 13.86
CA ARG A 146 -8.30 1.23 13.72
C ARG A 146 -8.09 1.72 12.31
N GLY A 147 -7.58 0.88 11.41
CA GLY A 147 -7.36 1.25 10.01
C GLY A 147 -6.15 0.57 9.39
N ARG A 148 -5.74 1.09 8.24
CA ARG A 148 -4.67 0.53 7.40
C ARG A 148 -3.87 1.61 6.70
N ALA A 149 -2.56 1.43 6.60
CA ALA A 149 -1.65 2.35 5.90
C ALA A 149 -0.37 1.66 5.43
N LEU A 150 0.31 2.25 4.45
CA LEU A 150 1.67 1.83 4.03
C LEU A 150 2.70 2.40 5.00
N ILE A 151 3.59 1.55 5.53
CA ILE A 151 4.63 1.94 6.50
C ILE A 151 6.06 1.74 6.01
N ASP A 152 6.26 0.98 4.92
CA ASP A 152 7.56 0.82 4.29
C ASP A 152 7.42 0.55 2.77
N ARG A 153 8.52 0.75 2.04
CA ARG A 153 8.65 0.68 0.58
C ARG A 153 10.09 0.36 0.17
N ASP A 154 10.23 -0.53 -0.81
CA ASP A 154 11.49 -0.82 -1.50
C ASP A 154 11.28 -1.06 -3.00
N LEU A 155 12.24 -0.61 -3.82
CA LEU A 155 12.19 -0.77 -5.27
C LEU A 155 12.84 -2.10 -5.66
N TYR A 156 12.13 -2.95 -6.40
CA TYR A 156 12.72 -4.15 -6.98
C TYR A 156 13.62 -3.79 -8.18
N LEU A 157 14.89 -4.19 -8.10
CA LEU A 157 15.86 -4.05 -9.17
C LEU A 157 16.16 -5.42 -9.79
N PRO A 158 15.78 -5.64 -11.06
CA PRO A 158 16.05 -6.90 -11.76
C PRO A 158 17.55 -7.23 -11.82
N ARG A 159 17.90 -8.50 -11.61
CA ARG A 159 19.31 -8.93 -11.60
C ARG A 159 19.96 -8.69 -12.96
N GLU A 160 19.38 -9.26 -14.02
CA GLU A 160 20.00 -9.37 -15.33
C GLU A 160 19.98 -8.04 -16.08
N SER A 161 18.85 -7.32 -16.03
CA SER A 161 18.68 -6.09 -16.82
C SER A 161 19.11 -4.81 -16.10
N TRP A 162 19.38 -4.86 -14.80
CA TRP A 162 19.77 -3.70 -13.99
C TRP A 162 21.03 -3.93 -13.17
N ILE A 163 21.00 -4.82 -12.18
CA ILE A 163 22.13 -4.99 -11.26
C ILE A 163 23.40 -5.45 -12.00
N ALA A 164 23.27 -6.27 -13.05
CA ALA A 164 24.37 -6.70 -13.89
C ALA A 164 24.87 -5.64 -14.90
N ASP A 165 24.17 -4.50 -15.05
CA ASP A 165 24.50 -3.41 -15.98
C ASP A 165 24.93 -2.17 -15.19
N ALA A 166 26.24 -2.05 -14.96
CA ALA A 166 26.84 -0.98 -14.16
C ALA A 166 26.60 0.42 -14.76
N ASP A 167 26.66 0.56 -16.08
CA ASP A 167 26.45 1.83 -16.77
C ASP A 167 25.00 2.30 -16.62
N ARG A 168 24.05 1.38 -16.76
CA ARG A 168 22.63 1.66 -16.55
C ARG A 168 22.34 2.01 -15.10
N CYS A 169 22.97 1.33 -14.14
CA CYS A 169 22.90 1.68 -12.73
C CYS A 169 23.45 3.08 -12.45
N ALA A 170 24.64 3.40 -12.96
CA ALA A 170 25.27 4.71 -12.81
C ALA A 170 24.43 5.84 -13.43
N ALA A 171 23.83 5.61 -14.61
CA ALA A 171 22.94 6.57 -15.27
C ALA A 171 21.66 6.85 -14.46
N ALA A 172 21.15 5.86 -13.72
CA ALA A 172 20.00 6.03 -12.82
C ALA A 172 20.40 6.42 -11.38
N LYS A 173 21.69 6.61 -11.11
CA LYS A 173 22.25 6.92 -9.79
C LYS A 173 21.95 5.82 -8.75
N ILE A 174 22.03 4.57 -9.16
CA ILE A 174 22.09 3.41 -8.26
C ILE A 174 23.54 3.27 -7.79
N GLY A 175 23.77 3.23 -6.47
CA GLY A 175 25.11 3.11 -5.90
C GLY A 175 25.70 1.71 -6.08
N PRO A 176 27.03 1.56 -6.12
CA PRO A 176 27.71 0.27 -6.29
C PRO A 176 27.45 -0.70 -5.12
N GLU A 177 27.05 -0.19 -3.96
CA GLU A 177 26.67 -0.97 -2.78
C GLU A 177 25.31 -1.67 -2.93
N VAL A 178 24.50 -1.27 -3.92
CA VAL A 178 23.16 -1.81 -4.13
C VAL A 178 23.26 -3.13 -4.89
N GLY A 179 23.24 -4.24 -4.16
CA GLY A 179 23.18 -5.60 -4.71
C GLY A 179 21.77 -6.07 -5.08
N PHE A 180 21.70 -7.18 -5.81
CA PHE A 180 20.42 -7.82 -6.12
C PHE A 180 19.75 -8.40 -4.87
N ARG A 181 18.45 -8.16 -4.73
CA ARG A 181 17.58 -8.79 -3.73
C ARG A 181 16.29 -9.23 -4.40
N THR A 182 15.83 -10.44 -4.07
CA THR A 182 14.51 -10.92 -4.49
C THR A 182 13.41 -10.14 -3.75
N LYS A 183 12.18 -10.14 -4.26
CA LYS A 183 11.06 -9.48 -3.56
C LYS A 183 10.84 -10.03 -2.14
N PRO A 184 10.90 -11.36 -1.88
CA PRO A 184 10.85 -11.88 -0.51
C PRO A 184 11.99 -11.38 0.40
N GLN A 185 13.21 -11.20 -0.14
CA GLN A 185 14.32 -10.61 0.63
C GLN A 185 14.10 -9.13 0.93
N LEU A 186 13.44 -8.39 0.03
CA LEU A 186 13.03 -7.00 0.29
C LEU A 186 11.96 -6.97 1.39
N LEU A 187 10.94 -7.82 1.31
CA LEU A 187 9.90 -7.92 2.34
C LEU A 187 10.48 -8.31 3.70
N GLN A 188 11.37 -9.30 3.75
CA GLN A 188 12.10 -9.67 4.96
C GLN A 188 12.80 -8.45 5.57
N ALA A 189 13.53 -7.67 4.77
CA ALA A 189 14.21 -6.46 5.25
C ALA A 189 13.26 -5.41 5.83
N MET A 190 12.04 -5.32 5.31
CA MET A 190 11.01 -4.41 5.82
C MET A 190 10.46 -4.88 7.16
N ILE A 191 10.31 -6.20 7.32
CA ILE A 191 9.89 -6.82 8.59
C ILE A 191 11.00 -6.66 9.64
N GLU A 192 12.27 -6.90 9.29
CA GLU A 192 13.43 -6.64 10.16
C GLU A 192 13.44 -5.19 10.67
N ARG A 193 13.17 -4.22 9.79
CA ARG A 193 13.05 -2.80 10.20
C ARG A 193 11.85 -2.54 11.10
N ALA A 194 10.72 -3.22 10.88
CA ALA A 194 9.56 -3.12 11.75
C ALA A 194 9.84 -3.70 13.14
N LEU A 195 10.54 -4.84 13.22
CA LEU A 195 11.00 -5.43 14.48
C LEU A 195 11.95 -4.50 15.22
N ALA A 196 12.99 -4.00 14.53
CA ALA A 196 13.97 -3.09 15.12
C ALA A 196 13.34 -1.78 15.62
N ALA A 197 12.24 -1.33 14.99
CA ALA A 197 11.50 -0.15 15.40
C ALA A 197 10.44 -0.41 16.47
N GLY A 198 10.28 -1.64 16.96
CA GLY A 198 9.29 -1.99 17.99
C GLY A 198 7.84 -1.83 17.54
N VAL A 199 7.55 -2.06 16.24
CA VAL A 199 6.18 -1.98 15.72
C VAL A 199 5.29 -3.00 16.46
N PRO A 200 4.13 -2.60 17.01
CA PRO A 200 3.22 -3.55 17.65
C PRO A 200 2.45 -4.34 16.59
N PHE A 201 2.70 -5.65 16.49
CA PHE A 201 1.94 -6.56 15.64
C PHE A 201 2.02 -8.00 16.18
N ALA A 202 1.07 -8.83 15.79
CA ALA A 202 1.03 -10.26 16.15
C ALA A 202 1.20 -11.20 14.95
N TRP A 203 0.92 -10.71 13.74
CA TRP A 203 0.85 -11.55 12.54
C TRP A 203 1.48 -10.90 11.31
N VAL A 204 2.00 -11.76 10.43
CA VAL A 204 2.43 -11.42 9.08
C VAL A 204 1.55 -12.16 8.06
N THR A 205 1.16 -11.49 6.98
CA THR A 205 0.48 -12.11 5.84
C THR A 205 1.03 -11.55 4.52
N ALA A 206 0.92 -12.35 3.46
CA ALA A 206 1.37 -11.99 2.13
C ALA A 206 0.70 -12.91 1.09
N ASP A 207 0.84 -12.56 -0.19
CA ASP A 207 0.34 -13.37 -1.30
C ASP A 207 1.13 -14.68 -1.52
N GLU A 208 0.72 -15.44 -2.54
CA GLU A 208 1.31 -16.73 -2.92
C GLU A 208 2.80 -16.64 -3.25
N ALA A 209 3.25 -15.59 -3.93
CA ALA A 209 4.64 -15.44 -4.33
C ALA A 209 5.59 -15.29 -3.14
N TYR A 210 5.12 -14.67 -2.05
CA TYR A 210 5.85 -14.60 -0.78
C TYR A 210 5.63 -15.86 0.06
N GLY A 211 4.40 -16.36 0.12
CA GLY A 211 4.06 -17.47 0.99
C GLY A 211 4.68 -18.80 0.55
N ASP A 212 4.99 -19.00 -0.73
CA ASP A 212 5.76 -20.15 -1.22
C ASP A 212 7.27 -20.03 -0.96
N ASN A 213 7.77 -18.85 -0.56
CA ASN A 213 9.18 -18.65 -0.25
C ASN A 213 9.58 -19.28 1.10
N GLY A 214 10.23 -20.45 1.04
CA GLY A 214 10.72 -21.16 2.24
C GLY A 214 11.67 -20.37 3.14
N PRO A 215 12.69 -19.65 2.60
CA PRO A 215 13.57 -18.80 3.41
C PRO A 215 12.84 -17.73 4.22
N LEU A 216 11.88 -17.01 3.62
CA LEU A 216 11.08 -16.01 4.32
C LEU A 216 10.26 -16.64 5.45
N ARG A 217 9.65 -17.81 5.22
CA ARG A 217 8.91 -18.54 6.28
C ARG A 217 9.81 -18.91 7.45
N ARG A 218 10.99 -19.47 7.16
CA ARG A 218 11.97 -19.81 8.21
C ARG A 218 12.39 -18.60 9.03
N PHE A 219 12.68 -17.47 8.37
CA PHE A 219 12.96 -16.22 9.07
C PHE A 219 11.83 -15.84 10.04
N LEU A 220 10.57 -15.90 9.60
CA LEU A 220 9.43 -15.60 10.48
C LEU A 220 9.33 -16.59 11.65
N GLU A 221 9.63 -17.86 11.43
CA GLU A 221 9.64 -18.90 12.48
C GLU A 221 10.77 -18.69 13.49
N ASP A 222 11.97 -18.36 13.02
CA ASP A 222 13.16 -18.08 13.83
C ASP A 222 12.92 -16.84 14.73
N GLU A 223 12.28 -15.80 14.20
CA GLU A 223 11.84 -14.61 14.93
C GLU A 223 10.57 -14.84 15.78
N ARG A 224 10.04 -16.08 15.79
CA ARG A 224 8.83 -16.48 16.52
C ARG A 224 7.62 -15.60 16.19
N LEU A 225 7.46 -15.24 14.92
CA LEU A 225 6.34 -14.47 14.40
C LEU A 225 5.25 -15.39 13.86
N GLY A 226 3.99 -15.10 14.25
CA GLY A 226 2.84 -15.76 13.64
C GLY A 226 2.69 -15.31 12.18
N TYR A 227 2.37 -16.22 11.29
CA TYR A 227 2.02 -15.87 9.92
C TYR A 227 0.86 -16.68 9.37
N VAL A 228 0.11 -16.09 8.44
CA VAL A 228 -0.85 -16.77 7.57
C VAL A 228 -0.61 -16.25 6.16
N MET A 229 0.09 -17.03 5.33
CA MET A 229 0.44 -16.60 3.96
C MET A 229 -0.23 -17.50 2.94
N ALA A 230 -0.71 -16.90 1.85
CA ALA A 230 -1.24 -17.67 0.75
C ALA A 230 -0.15 -18.57 0.15
N VAL A 231 -0.50 -19.76 -0.30
CA VAL A 231 0.43 -20.70 -0.95
C VAL A 231 -0.23 -21.30 -2.18
N SER A 232 0.59 -21.80 -3.10
CA SER A 232 0.07 -22.41 -4.31
C SER A 232 -0.77 -23.65 -4.02
N ARG A 233 -1.67 -23.98 -4.94
CA ARG A 233 -2.51 -25.18 -4.83
C ARG A 233 -1.69 -26.49 -4.82
N ASP A 234 -0.51 -26.46 -5.43
CA ASP A 234 0.42 -27.60 -5.51
C ASP A 234 1.53 -27.53 -4.45
N HIS A 235 1.45 -26.59 -3.50
CA HIS A 235 2.35 -26.49 -2.36
C HIS A 235 2.41 -27.81 -1.61
N GLN A 236 3.62 -28.25 -1.30
CA GLN A 236 3.87 -29.54 -0.65
C GLN A 236 3.78 -29.41 0.87
N ILE A 237 2.76 -30.02 1.46
CA ILE A 237 2.53 -30.05 2.91
C ILE A 237 3.14 -31.32 3.48
N SER A 238 4.06 -31.19 4.42
CA SER A 238 4.60 -32.32 5.17
C SER A 238 3.53 -32.87 6.13
N THR A 239 3.25 -34.17 6.04
CA THR A 239 2.35 -34.91 6.94
C THR A 239 3.09 -36.11 7.54
N ALA A 240 2.49 -36.78 8.52
CA ALA A 240 3.06 -38.02 9.09
C ALA A 240 3.25 -39.13 8.04
N ALA A 241 2.46 -39.10 6.95
CA ALA A 241 2.54 -40.07 5.86
C ALA A 241 3.39 -39.59 4.66
N GLY A 242 4.17 -38.52 4.82
CA GLY A 242 4.98 -37.91 3.77
C GLY A 242 4.40 -36.59 3.23
N LYS A 243 4.96 -36.10 2.12
CA LYS A 243 4.55 -34.83 1.50
C LYS A 243 3.31 -35.02 0.62
N VAL A 244 2.32 -34.14 0.80
CA VAL A 244 1.06 -34.15 0.04
C VAL A 244 0.76 -32.73 -0.44
N ARG A 245 0.27 -32.59 -1.68
CA ARG A 245 -0.15 -31.28 -2.22
C ARG A 245 -1.34 -30.71 -1.45
N ALA A 246 -1.38 -29.39 -1.31
CA ALA A 246 -2.45 -28.67 -0.63
C ALA A 246 -3.85 -28.97 -1.23
N ASP A 247 -3.97 -29.03 -2.56
CA ASP A 247 -5.24 -29.36 -3.21
C ASP A 247 -5.68 -30.81 -3.02
N VAL A 248 -4.75 -31.76 -2.97
CA VAL A 248 -5.04 -33.16 -2.61
C VAL A 248 -5.46 -33.27 -1.13
N MET A 249 -4.89 -32.46 -0.24
CA MET A 249 -5.34 -32.41 1.16
C MET A 249 -6.79 -31.91 1.26
N ALA A 250 -7.20 -30.96 0.42
CA ALA A 250 -8.57 -30.45 0.41
C ALA A 250 -9.62 -31.53 0.10
N THR A 251 -9.32 -32.47 -0.80
CA THR A 251 -10.26 -33.54 -1.17
C THR A 251 -10.50 -34.54 -0.04
N ARG A 252 -9.60 -34.57 0.96
CA ARG A 252 -9.68 -35.44 2.13
C ARG A 252 -10.39 -34.78 3.31
N VAL A 253 -10.74 -33.50 3.22
CA VAL A 253 -11.46 -32.80 4.30
C VAL A 253 -12.92 -33.29 4.31
N PRO A 254 -13.40 -33.91 5.41
CA PRO A 254 -14.78 -34.37 5.51
C PRO A 254 -15.74 -33.18 5.49
N ARG A 255 -17.01 -33.43 5.13
CA ARG A 255 -18.03 -32.36 5.07
C ARG A 255 -18.17 -31.60 6.39
N THR A 256 -18.06 -32.29 7.52
CA THR A 256 -18.10 -31.72 8.88
C THR A 256 -16.85 -30.92 9.27
N GLY A 257 -15.75 -31.04 8.51
CA GLY A 257 -14.51 -30.30 8.71
C GLY A 257 -14.53 -28.86 8.19
N TRP A 258 -15.61 -28.46 7.51
CA TRP A 258 -15.78 -27.12 6.96
C TRP A 258 -16.64 -26.25 7.89
N GLN A 259 -16.17 -25.05 8.19
CA GLN A 259 -16.89 -24.06 9.01
C GLN A 259 -17.11 -22.78 8.22
N ARG A 260 -18.34 -22.27 8.21
CA ARG A 260 -18.66 -21.00 7.58
C ARG A 260 -18.26 -19.85 8.49
N LEU A 261 -17.32 -19.03 8.04
CA LEU A 261 -16.80 -17.88 8.79
C LEU A 261 -16.57 -16.71 7.85
N SER A 262 -16.80 -15.51 8.36
CA SER A 262 -16.39 -14.28 7.69
C SER A 262 -14.90 -14.04 7.88
N CYS A 263 -14.20 -13.61 6.83
CA CYS A 263 -12.84 -13.07 6.92
C CYS A 263 -12.81 -11.54 6.98
N GLY A 264 -13.88 -10.95 7.51
CA GLY A 264 -14.03 -9.53 7.77
C GLY A 264 -14.80 -8.78 6.68
N ALA A 265 -15.15 -7.54 7.00
CA ALA A 265 -15.89 -6.64 6.13
C ALA A 265 -15.19 -6.42 4.78
N GLY A 266 -16.00 -6.35 3.72
CA GLY A 266 -15.63 -5.86 2.40
C GLY A 266 -16.58 -4.75 1.96
N SER A 267 -16.39 -4.24 0.75
CA SER A 267 -17.20 -3.14 0.19
C SER A 267 -18.69 -3.44 0.06
N LYS A 268 -19.10 -4.71 0.12
CA LYS A 268 -20.49 -5.18 0.06
C LYS A 268 -20.96 -5.85 1.37
N GLY A 269 -20.25 -5.63 2.48
CA GLY A 269 -20.50 -6.29 3.76
C GLY A 269 -19.55 -7.46 4.03
N GLU A 270 -19.90 -8.29 5.01
CA GLU A 270 -19.08 -9.41 5.49
C GLU A 270 -18.71 -10.42 4.38
N ARG A 271 -17.44 -10.81 4.32
CA ARG A 271 -16.93 -11.75 3.31
C ARG A 271 -16.94 -13.18 3.83
N TRP A 272 -18.07 -13.84 3.63
CA TRP A 272 -18.31 -15.21 4.06
C TRP A 272 -17.68 -16.25 3.12
N TYR A 273 -16.97 -17.21 3.72
CA TYR A 273 -16.43 -18.39 3.04
C TYR A 273 -16.59 -19.63 3.92
N ASP A 274 -16.50 -20.81 3.32
CA ASP A 274 -16.31 -22.05 4.08
C ASP A 274 -14.80 -22.26 4.29
N TRP A 275 -14.40 -22.58 5.52
CA TRP A 275 -12.99 -22.74 5.90
C TRP A 275 -12.73 -24.12 6.51
N ALA A 276 -11.58 -24.69 6.21
CA ALA A 276 -11.08 -25.91 6.83
C ALA A 276 -9.68 -25.69 7.39
N LEU A 277 -9.40 -26.26 8.56
CA LEU A 277 -8.08 -26.25 9.19
C LEU A 277 -7.55 -27.67 9.26
N VAL A 278 -6.41 -27.92 8.61
CA VAL A 278 -5.81 -29.24 8.53
C VAL A 278 -4.47 -29.23 9.24
N ALA A 279 -4.26 -30.23 10.10
CA ALA A 279 -2.99 -30.43 10.79
C ALA A 279 -1.89 -30.83 9.80
N THR A 280 -0.67 -30.44 10.10
CA THR A 280 0.54 -30.85 9.35
C THR A 280 1.43 -31.69 10.26
N ALA A 281 2.56 -32.19 9.74
CA ALA A 281 3.55 -32.90 10.56
C ALA A 281 4.16 -32.03 11.66
N ALA A 282 4.33 -30.73 11.41
CA ALA A 282 4.82 -29.80 12.40
C ALA A 282 3.67 -29.31 13.29
N SER A 283 3.86 -29.36 14.61
CA SER A 283 2.85 -28.97 15.59
C SER A 283 2.48 -27.49 15.54
N THR A 284 3.37 -26.64 15.01
CA THR A 284 3.19 -25.20 14.83
C THR A 284 2.54 -24.83 13.49
N HIS A 285 2.58 -25.71 12.49
CA HIS A 285 2.05 -25.44 11.15
C HIS A 285 0.64 -26.00 10.96
N ARG A 286 -0.21 -25.23 10.28
CA ARG A 286 -1.54 -25.64 9.84
C ARG A 286 -1.76 -25.25 8.38
N LEU A 287 -2.42 -26.11 7.62
CA LEU A 287 -2.96 -25.74 6.32
C LEU A 287 -4.38 -25.19 6.54
N LEU A 288 -4.58 -23.92 6.18
CA LEU A 288 -5.89 -23.28 6.16
C LEU A 288 -6.40 -23.26 4.72
N ILE A 289 -7.61 -23.78 4.50
CA ILE A 289 -8.23 -23.89 3.19
C ILE A 289 -9.50 -23.04 3.18
N ARG A 290 -9.61 -22.16 2.20
CA ARG A 290 -10.81 -21.36 1.94
C ARG A 290 -11.54 -21.90 0.73
N ARG A 291 -12.85 -22.09 0.84
CA ARG A 291 -13.75 -22.47 -0.26
C ARG A 291 -14.81 -21.40 -0.49
N SER A 292 -14.98 -21.03 -1.75
CA SER A 292 -16.07 -20.13 -2.17
C SER A 292 -17.44 -20.76 -1.93
N ILE A 293 -18.38 -19.99 -1.39
CA ILE A 293 -19.76 -20.44 -1.15
C ILE A 293 -20.53 -20.58 -2.47
N SER A 294 -20.37 -19.61 -3.37
CA SER A 294 -21.07 -19.58 -4.66
C SER A 294 -20.42 -20.47 -5.72
N ARG A 295 -19.12 -20.72 -5.61
CA ARG A 295 -18.34 -21.56 -6.54
C ARG A 295 -17.48 -22.56 -5.77
N PRO A 296 -18.05 -23.65 -5.22
CA PRO A 296 -17.33 -24.56 -4.32
C PRO A 296 -16.06 -25.23 -4.88
N SER A 297 -15.86 -25.22 -6.20
CA SER A 297 -14.62 -25.66 -6.85
C SER A 297 -13.46 -24.67 -6.69
N GLU A 298 -13.75 -23.41 -6.33
CA GLU A 298 -12.73 -22.38 -6.10
C GLU A 298 -12.21 -22.45 -4.68
N LEU A 299 -10.97 -22.92 -4.58
CA LEU A 299 -10.22 -23.02 -3.34
C LEU A 299 -9.06 -22.03 -3.32
N ALA A 300 -8.76 -21.51 -2.13
CA ALA A 300 -7.50 -20.83 -1.84
C ALA A 300 -6.84 -21.48 -0.63
N PHE A 301 -5.51 -21.54 -0.65
CA PHE A 301 -4.71 -22.25 0.33
C PHE A 301 -3.80 -21.28 1.07
N TYR A 302 -3.66 -21.49 2.37
CA TYR A 302 -2.79 -20.70 3.21
C TYR A 302 -1.99 -21.61 4.13
N LEU A 303 -0.70 -21.37 4.24
CA LEU A 303 0.11 -21.96 5.29
C LEU A 303 0.13 -21.01 6.49
N ALA A 304 -0.32 -21.52 7.63
CA ALA A 304 -0.31 -20.81 8.89
C ALA A 304 0.76 -21.39 9.82
N SER A 305 1.52 -20.53 10.49
CA SER A 305 2.40 -20.88 11.60
C SER A 305 2.10 -19.95 12.77
N SER A 306 2.11 -20.49 13.99
CA SER A 306 2.04 -19.66 15.19
C SER A 306 2.82 -20.27 16.34
N PRO A 307 3.60 -19.47 17.09
CA PRO A 307 4.30 -19.94 18.29
C PRO A 307 3.37 -20.41 19.40
N ARG A 308 2.12 -19.92 19.41
CA ARG A 308 1.07 -20.31 20.35
C ARG A 308 -0.14 -20.82 19.57
N PRO A 309 -0.91 -21.79 20.08
CA PRO A 309 -2.12 -22.24 19.41
C PRO A 309 -3.06 -21.06 19.11
N ALA A 310 -3.46 -20.92 17.84
CA ALA A 310 -4.37 -19.89 17.38
C ALA A 310 -5.70 -20.53 16.93
N ALA A 311 -6.81 -19.91 17.34
CA ALA A 311 -8.14 -20.36 16.94
C ALA A 311 -8.37 -20.15 15.43
N LEU A 312 -9.22 -20.98 14.82
CA LEU A 312 -9.58 -20.86 13.40
C LEU A 312 -10.05 -19.45 13.03
N ARG A 313 -10.90 -18.83 13.87
CA ARG A 313 -11.39 -17.45 13.65
C ARG A 313 -10.27 -16.43 13.51
N GLU A 314 -9.19 -16.58 14.30
CA GLU A 314 -8.04 -15.68 14.24
C GLU A 314 -7.25 -15.88 12.94
N LEU A 315 -7.01 -17.13 12.54
CA LEU A 315 -6.33 -17.42 11.27
C LEU A 315 -7.12 -16.91 10.06
N VAL A 316 -8.45 -17.04 10.10
CA VAL A 316 -9.38 -16.52 9.08
C VAL A 316 -9.35 -14.99 9.03
N ARG A 317 -9.32 -14.31 10.18
CA ARG A 317 -9.16 -12.86 10.26
C ARG A 317 -7.85 -12.41 9.61
N VAL A 318 -6.74 -13.05 9.93
CA VAL A 318 -5.41 -12.71 9.38
C VAL A 318 -5.39 -12.93 7.87
N ALA A 319 -5.89 -14.07 7.38
CA ALA A 319 -6.00 -14.35 5.95
C ALA A 319 -6.87 -13.30 5.21
N GLY A 320 -7.96 -12.87 5.83
CA GLY A 320 -8.83 -11.81 5.30
C GLY A 320 -8.20 -10.42 5.30
N THR A 321 -7.31 -10.16 6.26
CA THR A 321 -6.61 -8.88 6.43
C THR A 321 -5.64 -8.59 5.27
N ARG A 322 -5.20 -9.62 4.52
CA ARG A 322 -4.36 -9.45 3.32
C ARG A 322 -4.94 -8.42 2.34
N TRP A 323 -6.26 -8.33 2.22
CA TRP A 323 -6.92 -7.36 1.32
C TRP A 323 -6.61 -5.89 1.63
N ALA A 324 -6.23 -5.56 2.87
CA ALA A 324 -5.97 -4.19 3.27
C ALA A 324 -4.81 -3.53 2.49
N VAL A 325 -3.84 -4.30 2.00
CA VAL A 325 -2.76 -3.75 1.16
C VAL A 325 -3.26 -3.36 -0.23
N GLU A 326 -4.22 -4.10 -0.80
CA GLU A 326 -4.82 -3.77 -2.08
C GLU A 326 -5.62 -2.46 -1.99
N GLU A 327 -6.34 -2.26 -0.89
CA GLU A 327 -7.02 -1.00 -0.59
C GLU A 327 -6.03 0.15 -0.38
N CYS A 328 -4.91 -0.11 0.30
CA CYS A 328 -3.83 0.88 0.42
C CYS A 328 -3.23 1.26 -0.94
N PHE A 329 -3.08 0.30 -1.87
CA PHE A 329 -2.62 0.60 -3.22
C PHE A 329 -3.65 1.36 -4.04
N GLN A 330 -4.93 1.01 -3.96
CA GLN A 330 -6.01 1.73 -4.63
C GLN A 330 -6.09 3.17 -4.13
N ALA A 331 -6.16 3.37 -2.81
CA ALA A 331 -6.17 4.69 -2.20
C ALA A 331 -4.86 5.45 -2.47
N GLY A 332 -3.72 4.77 -2.40
CA GLY A 332 -2.41 5.34 -2.70
C GLY A 332 -2.34 5.92 -4.11
N LYS A 333 -2.80 5.17 -5.12
CA LYS A 333 -2.80 5.60 -6.52
C LYS A 333 -3.85 6.69 -6.78
N ASN A 334 -5.10 6.43 -6.40
CA ASN A 334 -6.22 7.33 -6.71
C ASN A 334 -6.18 8.63 -5.90
N GLU A 335 -5.88 8.54 -4.60
CA GLU A 335 -6.06 9.65 -3.66
C GLU A 335 -4.74 10.34 -3.31
N ALA A 336 -3.63 9.58 -3.24
CA ALA A 336 -2.31 10.08 -2.84
C ALA A 336 -1.28 10.11 -4.00
N ALA A 337 -1.72 9.83 -5.23
CA ALA A 337 -0.94 9.93 -6.45
C ALA A 337 0.34 9.09 -6.51
N LEU A 338 0.35 7.94 -5.82
CA LEU A 338 1.50 7.03 -5.72
C LEU A 338 2.09 6.63 -7.08
N ASP A 339 1.30 6.62 -8.16
CA ASP A 339 1.72 6.24 -9.52
C ASP A 339 1.79 7.40 -10.54
N HIS A 340 1.55 8.64 -10.11
CA HIS A 340 1.55 9.80 -11.02
C HIS A 340 2.95 10.34 -11.36
N TYR A 341 3.99 9.83 -10.71
CA TYR A 341 5.35 10.32 -10.89
C TYR A 341 5.97 10.03 -12.26
N GLN A 342 6.92 10.90 -12.60
CA GLN A 342 7.76 10.80 -13.79
C GLN A 342 9.26 10.77 -13.42
N VAL A 343 9.59 10.55 -12.14
CA VAL A 343 10.97 10.41 -11.68
C VAL A 343 11.67 9.21 -12.33
N ARG A 344 12.98 9.32 -12.52
CA ARG A 344 13.81 8.30 -13.19
C ARG A 344 14.95 7.78 -12.33
N LEU A 345 15.47 8.61 -11.43
CA LEU A 345 16.60 8.26 -10.60
C LEU A 345 16.15 7.35 -9.44
N TYR A 346 17.04 6.46 -9.03
CA TYR A 346 16.81 5.49 -7.96
C TYR A 346 16.30 6.17 -6.69
N ARG A 347 17.08 7.13 -6.17
CA ARG A 347 16.71 7.90 -4.97
C ARG A 347 15.45 8.73 -5.15
N ALA A 348 15.20 9.25 -6.35
CA ALA A 348 14.02 10.05 -6.63
C ALA A 348 12.72 9.21 -6.55
N TRP A 349 12.78 7.91 -6.88
CA TRP A 349 11.66 6.99 -6.68
C TRP A 349 11.31 6.86 -5.19
N TYR A 350 12.30 6.59 -4.34
CA TYR A 350 12.09 6.48 -2.88
C TYR A 350 11.49 7.76 -2.31
N ARG A 351 12.02 8.92 -2.73
CA ARG A 351 11.55 10.22 -2.28
C ARG A 351 10.11 10.50 -2.66
N TYR A 352 9.72 10.24 -3.91
CA TYR A 352 8.34 10.41 -4.34
C TYR A 352 7.41 9.45 -3.62
N SER A 353 7.74 8.15 -3.61
CA SER A 353 6.94 7.12 -2.93
C SER A 353 6.73 7.46 -1.46
N THR A 354 7.77 7.97 -0.78
CA THR A 354 7.66 8.35 0.64
C THR A 354 6.75 9.56 0.87
N ILE A 355 6.80 10.59 0.00
CA ILE A 355 5.88 11.74 0.12
C ILE A 355 4.43 11.31 -0.18
N ALA A 356 4.22 10.43 -1.17
CA ALA A 356 2.89 9.87 -1.45
C ALA A 356 2.38 9.01 -0.28
N MET A 357 3.25 8.25 0.38
CA MET A 357 2.91 7.51 1.60
C MET A 357 2.52 8.44 2.76
N LEU A 358 3.16 9.60 2.91
CA LEU A 358 2.76 10.59 3.91
C LEU A 358 1.36 11.15 3.62
N ALA A 359 1.06 11.47 2.36
CA ALA A 359 -0.27 11.90 1.95
C ALA A 359 -1.33 10.81 2.25
N LEU A 360 -1.03 9.55 1.95
CA LEU A 360 -1.90 8.41 2.25
C LEU A 360 -2.07 8.22 3.77
N ALA A 361 -1.00 8.34 4.55
CA ALA A 361 -1.04 8.23 6.01
C ALA A 361 -1.92 9.30 6.64
N PHE A 362 -1.85 10.55 6.15
CA PHE A 362 -2.76 11.62 6.57
C PHE A 362 -4.23 11.24 6.34
N LEU A 363 -4.58 10.71 5.16
CA LEU A 363 -5.96 10.28 4.87
C LEU A 363 -6.39 9.12 5.79
N ALA A 364 -5.52 8.13 6.00
CA ALA A 364 -5.81 6.98 6.84
C ALA A 364 -6.04 7.37 8.31
N VAL A 365 -5.18 8.24 8.85
CA VAL A 365 -5.29 8.73 10.23
C VAL A 365 -6.49 9.65 10.40
N THR A 366 -6.76 10.53 9.43
CA THR A 366 -7.94 11.40 9.47
C THR A 366 -9.23 10.57 9.47
N ARG A 367 -9.28 9.49 8.68
CA ARG A 367 -10.41 8.54 8.70
C ARG A 367 -10.53 7.85 10.05
N ALA A 368 -9.42 7.38 10.62
CA ALA A 368 -9.43 6.69 11.92
C ALA A 368 -9.89 7.61 13.06
N GLY A 369 -9.48 8.88 13.05
CA GLY A 369 -9.87 9.87 14.06
C GLY A 369 -11.37 10.25 14.06
N GLN A 370 -12.14 9.83 13.06
CA GLN A 370 -13.59 9.98 13.04
C GLN A 370 -14.32 8.89 13.83
N PHE A 371 -13.60 7.87 14.31
CA PHE A 371 -14.15 6.79 15.11
C PHE A 371 -13.48 6.77 16.49
N PRO A 372 -14.23 6.88 17.60
CA PRO A 372 -13.67 6.63 18.92
C PRO A 372 -13.16 5.17 19.02
N PRO A 373 -12.18 4.88 19.89
CA PRO A 373 -11.70 3.52 20.10
C PRO A 373 -12.86 2.57 20.42
N GLY A 374 -13.10 1.57 19.56
CA GLY A 374 -14.16 0.57 19.74
C GLY A 374 -15.36 0.67 18.78
N GLY A 375 -15.37 1.61 17.84
CA GLY A 375 -16.31 1.57 16.70
C GLY A 375 -15.87 0.53 15.66
N PRO A 376 -16.78 -0.24 15.04
CA PRO A 376 -16.40 -1.14 13.96
C PRO A 376 -15.82 -0.34 12.80
N PRO A 377 -14.62 -0.67 12.29
CA PRO A 377 -14.19 -0.15 11.01
C PRO A 377 -15.06 -0.84 9.95
N ASP A 378 -15.94 -0.07 9.32
CA ASP A 378 -16.86 -0.49 8.25
C ASP A 378 -18.13 -1.25 8.74
N GLY A 379 -19.25 -0.51 8.97
CA GLY A 379 -20.62 -1.05 9.06
C GLY A 379 -21.01 -1.76 10.36
N PRO A 380 -22.31 -1.87 10.71
CA PRO A 380 -22.72 -2.27 12.04
C PRO A 380 -22.39 -3.74 12.31
N ALA A 381 -21.57 -3.95 13.34
CA ALA A 381 -21.41 -5.24 13.99
C ALA A 381 -22.69 -5.57 14.75
N THR A 382 -23.51 -6.47 14.21
CA THR A 382 -24.41 -7.28 15.03
C THR A 382 -23.71 -8.62 15.30
N GLY A 383 -23.38 -8.82 16.58
CA GLY A 383 -22.84 -10.05 17.11
C GLY A 383 -23.80 -11.22 16.91
N GLY A 384 -23.25 -12.42 17.01
CA GLY A 384 -23.88 -13.65 16.55
C GLY A 384 -25.18 -14.00 17.24
N GLU A 385 -26.22 -14.18 16.44
CA GLU A 385 -27.29 -15.13 16.69
C GLU A 385 -27.53 -15.93 15.41
N ALA A 386 -27.85 -17.21 15.58
CA ALA A 386 -28.19 -18.10 14.49
C ALA A 386 -29.34 -17.52 13.67
N ILE A 387 -29.18 -17.49 12.34
CA ILE A 387 -30.20 -16.99 11.41
C ILE A 387 -31.39 -17.96 11.41
N THR A 388 -32.41 -17.68 12.21
CA THR A 388 -33.78 -18.24 12.02
C THR A 388 -34.89 -17.20 12.17
N ALA A 389 -34.61 -15.90 12.09
CA ALA A 389 -35.65 -14.86 12.10
C ALA A 389 -35.61 -14.01 10.83
N ALA A 390 -36.79 -13.79 10.25
CA ALA A 390 -37.02 -12.93 9.09
C ALA A 390 -36.41 -11.53 9.29
N PRO A 391 -35.96 -10.85 8.21
CA PRO A 391 -35.35 -9.53 8.34
C PRO A 391 -36.35 -8.55 8.97
N PRO A 392 -35.94 -7.76 9.98
CA PRO A 392 -36.79 -6.72 10.53
C PRO A 392 -37.11 -5.71 9.42
N ALA A 393 -38.36 -5.23 9.40
CA ALA A 393 -38.82 -4.23 8.46
C ALA A 393 -37.87 -3.02 8.45
N ALA A 394 -37.39 -2.66 7.26
CA ALA A 394 -36.45 -1.57 7.07
C ALA A 394 -37.10 -0.23 7.46
N THR A 395 -36.84 0.22 8.68
CA THR A 395 -36.94 1.64 9.01
C THR A 395 -35.88 2.35 8.18
N HIS A 396 -36.32 3.25 7.29
CA HIS A 396 -35.47 4.14 6.50
C HIS A 396 -34.87 5.21 7.44
N GLY A 397 -34.03 4.79 8.39
CA GLY A 397 -33.16 5.69 9.11
C GLY A 397 -31.94 5.98 8.24
N ASP A 398 -31.59 7.26 8.07
CA ASP A 398 -30.41 7.73 7.35
C ASP A 398 -29.12 7.16 7.98
N HIS A 399 -28.77 5.94 7.64
CA HIS A 399 -27.49 5.34 8.01
C HIS A 399 -26.41 5.92 7.10
N VAL A 400 -25.86 7.07 7.51
CA VAL A 400 -24.75 7.73 6.80
C VAL A 400 -23.48 6.87 6.93
N ILE A 401 -22.91 6.48 5.79
CA ILE A 401 -21.63 5.76 5.72
C ILE A 401 -20.50 6.71 6.15
N ALA A 402 -19.55 6.21 6.93
CA ALA A 402 -18.37 6.99 7.33
C ALA A 402 -17.53 7.46 6.14
N LEU A 403 -16.87 8.62 6.29
CA LEU A 403 -16.18 9.28 5.18
C LEU A 403 -15.06 8.41 4.60
N SER A 404 -15.15 8.17 3.30
CA SER A 404 -14.10 7.49 2.52
C SER A 404 -12.82 8.33 2.46
N ALA A 405 -11.68 7.69 2.21
CA ALA A 405 -10.43 8.42 1.94
C ALA A 405 -10.58 9.39 0.76
N ASN A 406 -11.38 9.01 -0.26
CA ASN A 406 -11.73 9.88 -1.38
C ASN A 406 -12.52 11.11 -0.91
N GLU A 407 -13.53 10.93 -0.07
CA GLU A 407 -14.33 12.07 0.41
C GLU A 407 -13.50 13.00 1.30
N ILE A 408 -12.67 12.45 2.21
CA ILE A 408 -11.73 13.25 3.01
C ILE A 408 -10.78 14.04 2.11
N ARG A 409 -10.19 13.39 1.10
CA ARG A 409 -9.32 14.06 0.13
C ARG A 409 -10.08 15.13 -0.67
N ARG A 410 -11.32 14.85 -1.10
CA ARG A 410 -12.17 15.80 -1.84
C ARG A 410 -12.44 17.04 -0.99
N LEU A 411 -12.88 16.86 0.26
CA LEU A 411 -13.12 17.96 1.20
C LEU A 411 -11.83 18.74 1.47
N PHE A 412 -10.71 18.06 1.70
CA PHE A 412 -9.39 18.70 1.81
C PHE A 412 -9.09 19.57 0.59
N ALA A 413 -9.18 19.01 -0.62
CA ALA A 413 -8.88 19.71 -1.85
C ALA A 413 -9.76 20.95 -2.10
N LEU A 414 -11.02 20.91 -1.68
CA LEU A 414 -11.96 22.02 -1.85
C LEU A 414 -11.80 23.10 -0.79
N LEU A 415 -11.52 22.71 0.45
CA LEU A 415 -11.54 23.61 1.61
C LEU A 415 -10.16 24.21 1.93
N THR A 416 -9.07 23.58 1.48
CA THR A 416 -7.70 24.05 1.76
C THR A 416 -6.99 24.58 0.51
N ARG A 417 -7.72 24.84 -0.59
CA ARG A 417 -7.10 25.27 -1.84
C ARG A 417 -6.48 26.66 -1.69
N PRO A 418 -5.19 26.83 -2.02
CA PRO A 418 -4.59 28.17 -2.10
C PRO A 418 -5.27 29.01 -3.19
N SER A 419 -5.50 30.30 -2.93
CA SER A 419 -5.86 31.25 -3.99
C SER A 419 -4.73 31.32 -5.02
N ILE A 420 -5.09 31.24 -6.31
CA ILE A 420 -4.13 31.27 -7.42
C ILE A 420 -4.31 32.59 -8.16
N ASP A 421 -3.22 33.34 -8.28
CA ASP A 421 -3.17 34.59 -9.04
C ASP A 421 -3.34 34.34 -10.56
N HIS A 422 -4.07 35.23 -11.24
CA HIS A 422 -4.31 35.15 -12.68
C HIS A 422 -3.01 35.20 -13.49
N ALA A 423 -2.05 36.03 -13.07
CA ALA A 423 -0.76 36.12 -13.75
C ALA A 423 0.03 34.81 -13.65
N HIS A 424 -0.10 34.08 -12.53
CA HIS A 424 0.51 32.76 -12.36
C HIS A 424 -0.07 31.72 -13.31
N VAL A 425 -1.40 31.71 -13.47
CA VAL A 425 -2.09 30.81 -14.43
C VAL A 425 -1.63 31.10 -15.87
N GLN A 426 -1.62 32.37 -16.27
CA GLN A 426 -1.17 32.78 -17.60
C GLN A 426 0.29 32.40 -17.85
N HIS A 427 1.16 32.60 -16.86
CA HIS A 427 2.57 32.22 -16.94
C HIS A 427 2.76 30.73 -17.19
N TRP A 428 2.07 29.86 -16.43
CA TRP A 428 2.15 28.41 -16.62
C TRP A 428 1.53 27.93 -17.94
N SER A 429 0.46 28.59 -18.41
CA SER A 429 -0.09 28.35 -19.74
C SER A 429 0.94 28.65 -20.84
N ALA A 430 1.58 29.83 -20.79
CA ALA A 430 2.63 30.22 -21.72
C ALA A 430 3.85 29.27 -21.63
N TRP A 431 4.22 28.84 -20.43
CA TRP A 431 5.30 27.88 -20.22
C TRP A 431 5.02 26.54 -20.92
N ARG A 432 3.81 25.99 -20.76
CA ARG A 432 3.40 24.71 -21.40
C ARG A 432 3.45 24.80 -22.92
N LEU A 433 2.93 25.88 -23.50
CA LEU A 433 2.94 26.10 -24.95
C LEU A 433 4.36 26.20 -25.51
N ARG A 434 5.26 26.92 -24.82
CA ARG A 434 6.69 26.98 -25.18
C ARG A 434 7.33 25.60 -25.10
N HIS A 435 7.03 24.83 -24.05
CA HIS A 435 7.57 23.48 -23.89
C HIS A 435 7.06 22.52 -24.97
N GLN A 436 5.76 22.53 -25.28
CA GLN A 436 5.18 21.73 -26.36
C GLN A 436 5.81 22.05 -27.72
N THR A 437 6.06 23.35 -27.98
CA THR A 437 6.76 23.80 -29.19
C THR A 437 8.17 23.23 -29.27
N ARG A 438 8.94 23.27 -28.17
CA ARG A 438 10.29 22.68 -28.10
C ARG A 438 10.24 21.15 -28.30
N ALA A 439 9.34 20.46 -27.61
CA ALA A 439 9.17 19.02 -27.73
C ALA A 439 8.82 18.59 -29.16
N ARG A 440 7.92 19.33 -29.83
CA ARG A 440 7.54 19.12 -31.23
C ARG A 440 8.74 19.31 -32.17
N ARG A 441 9.55 20.35 -31.97
CA ARG A 441 10.78 20.58 -32.76
C ARG A 441 11.79 19.43 -32.58
N CYS A 442 12.06 19.02 -31.35
CA CYS A 442 12.96 17.89 -31.08
C CYS A 442 12.45 16.57 -31.68
N HIS A 443 11.13 16.35 -31.65
CA HIS A 443 10.53 15.16 -32.26
C HIS A 443 10.73 15.15 -33.79
N TYR A 444 10.50 16.27 -34.47
CA TYR A 444 10.75 16.38 -35.92
C TYR A 444 12.23 16.22 -36.27
N GLN A 445 13.15 16.82 -35.49
CA GLN A 445 14.58 16.64 -35.68
C GLN A 445 15.00 15.17 -35.55
N ARG A 446 14.51 14.47 -34.51
CA ARG A 446 14.81 13.04 -34.32
C ARG A 446 14.22 12.16 -35.43
N ARG A 447 13.04 12.49 -35.98
CA ARG A 447 12.48 11.80 -37.15
C ARG A 447 13.39 11.95 -38.37
N ARG A 448 13.78 13.20 -38.68
CA ARG A 448 14.71 13.48 -39.79
C ARG A 448 16.06 12.73 -39.67
N LEU A 449 16.59 12.61 -38.46
CA LEU A 449 17.82 11.84 -38.18
C LEU A 449 17.65 10.30 -38.24
N ARG A 450 16.43 9.78 -38.36
CA ARG A 450 16.15 8.35 -38.54
C ARG A 450 15.79 7.98 -39.97
N ASP A 451 15.41 8.98 -40.77
CA ASP A 451 15.07 8.83 -42.19
C ASP A 451 16.33 8.99 -43.09
N HIS A 452 17.48 9.28 -42.47
CA HIS A 452 18.84 9.19 -43.02
C HIS A 452 19.60 8.11 -42.24
#